data_AF-A0A068T075-F1
#
_entry.id   AF-A0A068T075-F1
#
_cell.length_a   1.000
_cell.length_b   1.000
_cell.length_c   1.000
_cell.angle_alpha   90.00
_cell.angle_beta   90.00
_cell.angle_gamma   90.00
#
_symmetry.space_group_name_H-M   'P 1'
#
loop_
_entity.id
_entity.type
_entity.pdbx_description
1 polymer ?
#
loop_
_entity_poly.entity_id
_entity_poly.type
_entity_poly.pdbx_seq_one_letter_code
_entity_poly.pdbx_strand_id
1 'polypeptide(L)'
;MMKSSLDHIPLRKQRELGLVQEILHEEFEDALKEGTAGFKKRGRILKIILFGSYAKGGWVDEPFTMKGYRSDFDLLVIVNDRRLCAFADYWYNAADRLIRDKTIETPVSFIVHSRREVNTYLKEGQYFFTDIRKEGIILYELDDEPLAEPQPLSPADRLRVATEHFERRIAEATAFLGTAQFQLAKSETGGDAWGNLAAFSLHQSLEQAYSCVLLTLTNYGPPSHNIKFLRSLAEEQDRRLAEAFPRDQHRERAWFNTLNEAYVKARYSKHYEISEEALLWLAERTAILLDLVKSVCSAHLEKLERDNE
;
A
#
# COMPACT_ATOMS: atom_id res chain seq x y z
N MET A 1 20.84 14.74 -6.65
CA MET A 1 19.75 15.08 -7.58
C MET A 1 19.04 13.77 -7.92
N MET A 2 17.71 13.75 -7.91
CA MET A 2 16.94 12.53 -8.22
C MET A 2 17.00 12.21 -9.71
N LYS A 3 16.63 10.99 -10.10
CA LYS A 3 16.58 10.59 -11.50
C LYS A 3 15.36 11.20 -12.21
N SER A 4 15.47 11.43 -13.51
CA SER A 4 14.36 11.89 -14.37
C SER A 4 14.25 11.11 -15.69
N SER A 5 15.23 10.25 -16.02
CA SER A 5 15.17 9.42 -17.23
C SER A 5 14.24 8.21 -17.01
N LEU A 6 13.48 7.89 -18.06
CA LEU A 6 12.62 6.71 -18.16
C LEU A 6 13.13 5.72 -19.21
N ASP A 7 14.36 5.86 -19.70
CA ASP A 7 14.87 5.15 -20.89
C ASP A 7 14.86 3.61 -20.75
N HIS A 8 14.93 3.10 -19.51
CA HIS A 8 14.84 1.66 -19.23
C HIS A 8 13.40 1.14 -19.23
N ILE A 9 12.40 2.02 -19.19
CA ILE A 9 10.98 1.67 -19.21
C ILE A 9 10.49 1.60 -20.67
N PRO A 10 9.77 0.55 -21.10
CA PRO A 10 9.25 0.47 -22.46
C PRO A 10 8.36 1.67 -22.85
N LEU A 11 8.45 2.14 -24.10
CA LEU A 11 7.70 3.31 -24.58
C LEU A 11 6.19 3.24 -24.33
N ARG A 12 5.60 2.05 -24.40
CA ARG A 12 4.18 1.84 -24.08
C ARG A 12 3.87 2.23 -22.63
N LYS A 13 4.69 1.76 -21.68
CA LYS A 13 4.58 2.05 -20.25
C LYS A 13 4.88 3.51 -19.94
N GLN A 14 5.82 4.13 -20.66
CA GLN A 14 6.06 5.58 -20.56
C GLN A 14 4.82 6.40 -20.95
N ARG A 15 4.10 5.99 -22.02
CA ARG A 15 2.83 6.64 -22.40
C ARG A 15 1.75 6.46 -21.34
N GLU A 16 1.63 5.27 -20.76
CA GLU A 16 0.73 5.04 -19.62
C GLU A 16 1.08 5.97 -18.45
N LEU A 17 2.37 6.12 -18.08
CA LEU A 17 2.80 7.06 -17.03
C LEU A 17 2.48 8.52 -17.36
N GLY A 18 2.50 8.92 -18.63
CA GLY A 18 2.04 10.23 -19.07
C GLY A 18 0.54 10.44 -18.81
N LEU A 19 -0.29 9.48 -19.22
CA LEU A 19 -1.74 9.49 -18.97
C LEU A 19 -2.07 9.49 -17.47
N VAL A 20 -1.32 8.73 -16.68
CA VAL A 20 -1.48 8.71 -15.21
C VAL A 20 -1.25 10.09 -14.62
N GLN A 21 -0.21 10.81 -15.06
CA GLN A 21 0.04 12.18 -14.60
C GLN A 21 -1.09 13.13 -15.00
N GLU A 22 -1.55 13.06 -16.25
CA GLU A 22 -2.67 13.87 -16.73
C GLU A 22 -3.92 13.66 -15.86
N ILE A 23 -4.30 12.41 -15.61
CA ILE A 23 -5.44 12.06 -14.75
C ILE A 23 -5.26 12.60 -13.32
N LEU A 24 -4.07 12.41 -12.73
CA LEU A 24 -3.79 12.93 -11.38
C LEU A 24 -3.92 14.45 -11.30
N HIS A 25 -3.49 15.17 -12.32
CA HIS A 25 -3.63 16.63 -12.41
C HIS A 25 -5.09 17.06 -12.61
N GLU A 26 -5.79 16.48 -13.59
CA GLU A 26 -7.18 16.83 -13.91
C GLU A 26 -8.10 16.63 -12.70
N GLU A 27 -8.05 15.45 -12.08
CA GLU A 27 -8.94 15.10 -10.97
C GLU A 27 -8.62 15.90 -9.71
N PHE A 28 -7.34 16.22 -9.49
CA PHE A 28 -6.94 17.09 -8.39
C PHE A 28 -7.40 18.53 -8.61
N GLU A 29 -7.27 19.08 -9.83
CA GLU A 29 -7.79 20.40 -10.16
C GLU A 29 -9.30 20.46 -9.99
N ASP A 30 -10.03 19.44 -10.45
CA ASP A 30 -11.48 19.33 -10.29
C ASP A 30 -11.89 19.31 -8.82
N ALA A 31 -11.21 18.52 -7.97
CA ALA A 31 -11.46 18.51 -6.53
C ALA A 31 -11.21 19.87 -5.84
N LEU A 32 -10.39 20.74 -6.44
CA LEU A 32 -10.12 22.08 -5.94
C LEU A 32 -11.09 23.16 -6.45
N LYS A 33 -11.78 22.95 -7.59
CA LYS A 33 -12.62 23.97 -8.27
C LYS A 33 -13.73 24.53 -7.39
N GLU A 34 -14.32 23.72 -6.52
CA GLU A 34 -15.42 24.14 -5.62
C GLU A 34 -14.93 24.79 -4.31
N GLY A 35 -13.60 24.89 -4.13
CA GLY A 35 -12.98 25.35 -2.91
C GLY A 35 -12.85 26.87 -2.76
N THR A 36 -13.68 27.49 -1.93
CA THR A 36 -13.53 28.93 -1.60
C THR A 36 -12.39 29.22 -0.63
N ALA A 37 -11.96 28.21 0.15
CA ALA A 37 -10.89 28.34 1.13
C ALA A 37 -9.53 28.65 0.47
N GLY A 38 -8.75 29.55 1.07
CA GLY A 38 -7.51 30.05 0.48
C GLY A 38 -6.44 28.98 0.19
N PHE A 39 -6.44 27.87 0.93
CA PHE A 39 -5.54 26.73 0.69
C PHE A 39 -5.95 25.91 -0.54
N LYS A 40 -7.25 25.78 -0.83
CA LYS A 40 -7.74 25.09 -2.03
C LYS A 40 -7.38 25.90 -3.29
N LYS A 41 -7.57 27.22 -3.27
CA LYS A 41 -7.18 28.11 -4.38
C LYS A 41 -5.69 28.02 -4.75
N ARG A 42 -4.84 27.83 -3.74
CA ARG A 42 -3.39 27.68 -3.90
C ARG A 42 -2.93 26.22 -3.91
N GLY A 43 -3.85 25.25 -3.89
CA GLY A 43 -3.48 23.84 -3.84
C GLY A 43 -2.76 23.44 -5.11
N ARG A 44 -1.57 22.83 -4.97
CA ARG A 44 -0.74 22.39 -6.10
C ARG A 44 -0.11 21.04 -5.78
N ILE A 45 -0.04 20.20 -6.81
CA ILE A 45 0.93 19.11 -6.88
C ILE A 45 2.30 19.78 -7.07
N LEU A 46 3.25 19.45 -6.20
CA LEU A 46 4.62 19.93 -6.26
C LEU A 46 5.52 18.95 -7.01
N LYS A 47 5.39 17.65 -6.73
CA LYS A 47 6.16 16.59 -7.40
C LYS A 47 5.32 15.33 -7.56
N ILE A 48 5.54 14.57 -8.63
CA ILE A 48 5.08 13.20 -8.79
C ILE A 48 6.32 12.34 -9.02
N ILE A 49 6.54 11.35 -8.16
CA ILE A 49 7.73 10.51 -8.19
C ILE A 49 7.30 9.06 -8.36
N LEU A 50 7.78 8.41 -9.41
CA LEU A 50 7.70 6.97 -9.57
C LEU A 50 8.71 6.29 -8.65
N PHE A 51 8.25 5.32 -7.88
CA PHE A 51 9.11 4.47 -7.07
C PHE A 51 8.79 2.98 -7.31
N GLY A 52 9.43 2.13 -6.53
CA GLY A 52 9.24 0.69 -6.60
C GLY A 52 9.84 0.06 -7.87
N SER A 53 9.31 -1.10 -8.24
CA SER A 53 9.91 -1.99 -9.22
C SER A 53 10.17 -1.36 -10.60
N TYR A 54 9.25 -0.53 -11.12
CA TYR A 54 9.43 0.20 -12.38
C TYR A 54 10.51 1.27 -12.30
N ALA A 55 10.64 1.97 -11.16
CA ALA A 55 11.74 2.92 -10.96
C ALA A 55 13.10 2.21 -10.88
N LYS A 56 13.14 1.01 -10.29
CA LYS A 56 14.38 0.28 -9.96
C LYS A 56 14.96 -0.57 -11.09
N GLY A 57 14.19 -0.96 -12.12
CA GLY A 57 14.70 -1.95 -13.09
C GLY A 57 14.05 -3.34 -13.01
N GLY A 58 13.31 -3.61 -11.94
CA GLY A 58 12.98 -4.98 -11.51
C GLY A 58 11.52 -5.37 -11.63
N TRP A 59 10.73 -4.64 -12.44
CA TRP A 59 9.32 -4.95 -12.64
C TRP A 59 9.13 -6.30 -13.33
N VAL A 60 8.05 -6.97 -13.00
CA VAL A 60 7.64 -8.25 -13.60
C VAL A 60 6.25 -8.05 -14.19
N ASP A 61 6.07 -8.42 -15.45
CA ASP A 61 4.79 -8.34 -16.16
C ASP A 61 4.52 -9.74 -16.76
N GLU A 62 4.11 -10.68 -15.90
CA GLU A 62 3.83 -12.07 -16.27
C GLU A 62 2.34 -12.42 -16.02
N PRO A 63 1.40 -11.74 -16.68
CA PRO A 63 -0.04 -11.95 -16.44
C PRO A 63 -0.52 -13.34 -16.88
N PHE A 64 0.24 -14.02 -17.76
CA PHE A 64 -0.10 -15.32 -18.34
C PHE A 64 0.61 -16.52 -17.69
N THR A 65 1.47 -16.31 -16.68
CA THR A 65 2.08 -17.43 -15.95
C THR A 65 1.17 -17.90 -14.82
N MET A 66 1.40 -19.12 -14.31
CA MET A 66 0.62 -19.67 -13.20
C MET A 66 0.57 -18.75 -11.97
N LYS A 67 1.59 -17.90 -11.77
CA LYS A 67 1.67 -16.96 -10.65
C LYS A 67 0.96 -15.62 -10.90
N GLY A 68 0.66 -15.28 -12.16
CA GLY A 68 -0.06 -14.06 -12.55
C GLY A 68 0.51 -12.77 -11.97
N TYR A 69 1.83 -12.69 -11.77
CA TYR A 69 2.45 -11.57 -11.08
C TYR A 69 2.61 -10.39 -12.03
N ARG A 70 2.15 -9.22 -11.58
CA ARG A 70 2.26 -7.97 -12.31
C ARG A 70 2.61 -6.86 -11.34
N SER A 71 3.68 -6.14 -11.67
CA SER A 71 4.09 -4.95 -10.94
C SER A 71 3.15 -3.77 -11.21
N ASP A 72 2.91 -2.98 -10.18
CA ASP A 72 2.13 -1.75 -10.24
C ASP A 72 3.04 -0.55 -10.58
N PHE A 73 2.46 0.55 -11.06
CA PHE A 73 3.09 1.86 -10.97
C PHE A 73 2.85 2.44 -9.58
N ASP A 74 3.90 2.47 -8.77
CA ASP A 74 3.86 3.04 -7.42
C ASP A 74 4.31 4.51 -7.44
N LEU A 75 3.43 5.42 -7.04
CA LEU A 75 3.67 6.87 -7.13
C LEU A 75 3.61 7.56 -5.77
N LEU A 76 4.57 8.45 -5.52
CA LEU A 76 4.52 9.43 -4.45
C LEU A 76 4.10 10.77 -5.04
N VAL A 77 2.91 11.22 -4.67
CA VAL A 77 2.40 12.55 -5.00
C VAL A 77 2.71 13.49 -3.84
N ILE A 78 3.46 14.55 -4.11
CA ILE A 78 3.82 15.56 -3.12
C ILE A 78 2.98 16.81 -3.35
N VAL A 79 2.24 17.26 -2.35
CA VAL A 79 1.43 18.48 -2.39
C VAL A 79 2.00 19.59 -1.50
N ASN A 80 1.57 20.82 -1.74
CA ASN A 80 2.04 21.99 -1.01
C ASN A 80 1.36 22.22 0.35
N ASP A 81 0.26 21.54 0.65
CA ASP A 81 -0.47 21.68 1.92
C ASP A 81 -0.93 20.32 2.45
N ARG A 82 -0.68 20.05 3.74
CA ARG A 82 -1.04 18.78 4.39
C ARG A 82 -2.52 18.45 4.30
N ARG A 83 -3.41 19.45 4.30
CA ARG A 83 -4.86 19.21 4.19
C ARG A 83 -5.25 18.57 2.86
N LEU A 84 -4.45 18.80 1.82
CA LEU A 84 -4.66 18.23 0.49
C LEU A 84 -4.25 16.75 0.42
N CYS A 85 -3.70 16.19 1.50
CA CYS A 85 -3.37 14.76 1.60
C CYS A 85 -4.58 13.89 1.98
N ALA A 86 -5.73 14.50 2.31
CA ALA A 86 -6.94 13.76 2.65
C ALA A 86 -7.44 12.96 1.44
N PHE A 87 -7.12 11.67 1.40
CA PHE A 87 -7.31 10.83 0.22
C PHE A 87 -8.78 10.77 -0.23
N ALA A 88 -9.71 10.58 0.73
CA ALA A 88 -11.13 10.50 0.45
C ALA A 88 -11.70 11.79 -0.17
N ASP A 89 -11.16 12.94 0.21
CA ASP A 89 -11.68 14.25 -0.21
C ASP A 89 -11.14 14.71 -1.57
N TYR A 90 -9.89 14.35 -1.90
CA TYR A 90 -9.16 14.93 -3.04
C TYR A 90 -8.66 13.93 -4.07
N TRP A 91 -8.55 12.64 -3.72
CA TRP A 91 -7.82 11.66 -4.52
C TRP A 91 -8.63 10.43 -4.89
N TYR A 92 -9.80 10.25 -4.27
CA TYR A 92 -10.68 9.11 -4.52
C TYR A 92 -11.08 9.02 -6.01
N ASN A 93 -11.50 10.12 -6.63
CA ASN A 93 -11.89 10.14 -8.04
C ASN A 93 -10.71 9.81 -8.96
N ALA A 94 -9.51 10.32 -8.66
CA ALA A 94 -8.30 9.98 -9.39
C ALA A 94 -8.00 8.47 -9.32
N ALA A 95 -8.05 7.88 -8.11
CA ALA A 95 -7.85 6.46 -7.92
C ALA A 95 -8.91 5.61 -8.65
N ASP A 96 -10.19 6.00 -8.58
CA ASP A 96 -11.28 5.31 -9.27
C ASP A 96 -11.14 5.39 -10.80
N ARG A 97 -10.80 6.57 -11.35
CA ARG A 97 -10.57 6.76 -12.77
C ARG A 97 -9.37 5.95 -13.27
N LEU A 98 -8.25 5.94 -12.54
CA LEU A 98 -7.07 5.14 -12.87
C LEU A 98 -7.36 3.64 -12.94
N ILE A 99 -8.29 3.13 -12.12
CA ILE A 99 -8.71 1.72 -12.14
C ILE A 99 -9.62 1.41 -13.35
N ARG A 100 -10.47 2.36 -13.76
CA ARG A 100 -11.46 2.16 -14.84
C ARG A 100 -10.92 2.47 -16.23
N ASP A 101 -9.87 3.27 -16.32
CA ASP A 101 -9.31 3.69 -17.60
C ASP A 101 -8.63 2.50 -18.31
N LYS A 102 -9.27 2.03 -19.38
CA LYS A 102 -8.80 0.87 -20.16
C LYS A 102 -7.53 1.14 -20.96
N THR A 103 -7.12 2.41 -21.09
CA THR A 103 -5.87 2.77 -21.78
C THR A 103 -4.65 2.54 -20.89
N ILE A 104 -4.85 2.51 -19.58
CA ILE A 104 -3.84 2.20 -18.58
C ILE A 104 -4.00 0.72 -18.20
N GLU A 105 -3.17 -0.12 -18.80
CA GLU A 105 -3.22 -1.54 -18.49
C GLU A 105 -2.56 -1.81 -17.15
N THR A 106 -1.50 -1.07 -16.82
CA THR A 106 -0.68 -1.28 -15.62
C THR A 106 -1.41 -0.75 -14.39
N PRO A 107 -1.64 -1.56 -13.35
CA PRO A 107 -2.29 -1.05 -12.15
C PRO A 107 -1.50 0.11 -11.54
N VAL A 108 -2.21 1.10 -11.00
CA VAL A 108 -1.60 2.31 -10.43
C VAL A 108 -1.95 2.41 -8.96
N SER A 109 -0.92 2.59 -8.16
CA SER A 109 -0.99 2.73 -6.71
C SER A 109 -0.27 4.02 -6.33
N PHE A 110 -0.87 4.86 -5.49
CA PHE A 110 -0.22 6.10 -5.11
C PHE A 110 -0.50 6.53 -3.67
N ILE A 111 0.47 7.20 -3.09
CA ILE A 111 0.39 7.84 -1.77
C ILE A 111 0.56 9.34 -1.92
N VAL A 112 -0.05 10.09 -1.01
CA VAL A 112 -0.04 11.54 -1.03
C VAL A 112 0.48 12.08 0.28
N HIS A 113 1.49 12.93 0.20
CA HIS A 113 2.06 13.63 1.35
C HIS A 113 2.36 15.08 1.04
N SER A 114 2.38 15.91 2.07
CA SER A 114 2.91 17.26 1.90
C SER A 114 4.44 17.23 1.83
N ARG A 115 5.06 18.19 1.14
CA ARG A 115 6.53 18.33 1.12
C ARG A 115 7.11 18.40 2.53
N ARG A 116 6.40 19.05 3.45
CA ARG A 116 6.80 19.13 4.87
C ARG A 116 6.86 17.76 5.53
N GLU A 117 5.85 16.92 5.33
CA GLU A 117 5.84 15.55 5.89
C GLU A 117 6.97 14.71 5.30
N VAL A 118 7.14 14.69 3.97
CA VAL A 118 8.24 13.96 3.32
C VAL A 118 9.60 14.40 3.87
N ASN A 119 9.83 15.70 4.02
CA ASN A 119 11.07 16.22 4.58
C ASN A 119 11.25 15.87 6.07
N THR A 120 10.17 15.76 6.85
CA THR A 120 10.24 15.25 8.23
C THR A 120 10.61 13.77 8.23
N TYR A 121 9.95 12.94 7.43
CA TYR A 121 10.23 11.50 7.35
C TYR A 121 11.67 11.19 6.94
N LEU A 122 12.21 11.98 6.01
CA LEU A 122 13.63 11.88 5.62
C LEU A 122 14.56 12.20 6.80
N LYS A 123 14.24 13.21 7.61
CA LYS A 123 15.02 13.56 8.81
C LYS A 123 14.84 12.59 9.97
N GLU A 124 13.73 11.87 10.02
CA GLU A 124 13.48 10.79 10.98
C GLU A 124 14.07 9.45 10.53
N GLY A 125 14.74 9.42 9.37
CA GLY A 125 15.38 8.21 8.85
C GLY A 125 14.41 7.13 8.42
N GLN A 126 13.20 7.50 7.97
CA GLN A 126 12.27 6.53 7.38
C GLN A 126 12.83 6.02 6.05
N TYR A 127 13.17 4.72 6.00
CA TYR A 127 13.83 4.08 4.87
C TYR A 127 13.02 4.18 3.60
N PHE A 128 11.70 4.03 3.71
CA PHE A 128 10.80 4.14 2.57
C PHE A 128 11.01 5.44 1.78
N PHE A 129 11.03 6.60 2.43
CA PHE A 129 11.25 7.88 1.74
C PHE A 129 12.71 8.09 1.35
N THR A 130 13.65 7.53 2.11
CA THR A 130 15.07 7.55 1.78
C THR A 130 15.33 6.82 0.46
N ASP A 131 14.72 5.64 0.27
CA ASP A 131 14.81 4.85 -0.95
C ASP A 131 14.12 5.54 -2.12
N ILE A 132 12.93 6.12 -1.92
CA ILE A 132 12.26 6.93 -2.96
C ILE A 132 13.16 8.08 -3.40
N ARG A 133 13.79 8.80 -2.47
CA ARG A 133 14.69 9.89 -2.80
C ARG A 133 15.93 9.42 -3.58
N LYS A 134 16.46 8.25 -3.24
CA LYS A 134 17.69 7.70 -3.84
C LYS A 134 17.42 7.07 -5.22
N GLU A 135 16.33 6.34 -5.36
CA GLU A 135 16.09 5.44 -6.49
C GLU A 135 14.90 5.86 -7.36
N GLY A 136 14.00 6.67 -6.82
CA GLY A 136 12.81 7.15 -7.51
C GLY A 136 13.11 8.06 -8.69
N ILE A 137 12.13 8.12 -9.60
CA ILE A 137 12.20 8.89 -10.84
C ILE A 137 11.15 9.99 -10.77
N ILE A 138 11.59 11.23 -10.90
CA ILE A 138 10.71 12.39 -11.00
C ILE A 138 9.97 12.30 -12.33
N LEU A 139 8.65 12.17 -12.26
CA LEU A 139 7.75 12.25 -13.41
C LEU A 139 7.30 13.69 -13.66
N TYR A 140 7.02 14.42 -12.58
CA TYR A 140 6.60 15.81 -12.59
C TYR A 140 7.25 16.58 -11.44
N GLU A 141 7.59 17.84 -11.69
CA GLU A 141 8.18 18.77 -10.73
C GLU A 141 7.75 20.20 -11.06
N LEU A 142 7.03 20.86 -10.13
CA LEU A 142 6.58 22.24 -10.28
C LEU A 142 7.66 23.25 -9.91
N ASP A 143 8.50 22.93 -8.92
CA ASP A 143 9.57 23.77 -8.39
C ASP A 143 10.87 23.01 -8.19
N ASP A 144 11.99 23.73 -8.27
CA ASP A 144 13.34 23.17 -8.09
C ASP A 144 13.71 22.96 -6.60
N GLU A 145 12.76 23.08 -5.66
CA GLU A 145 13.06 22.89 -4.24
C GLU A 145 13.34 21.40 -3.96
N PRO A 146 14.57 21.05 -3.50
CA PRO A 146 14.93 19.65 -3.30
C PRO A 146 14.28 19.08 -2.04
N LEU A 147 14.05 17.77 -2.04
CA LEU A 147 13.73 17.03 -0.82
C LEU A 147 14.93 17.01 0.13
N ALA A 148 14.65 17.10 1.43
CA ALA A 148 15.66 17.10 2.49
C ALA A 148 16.63 15.91 2.36
N GLU A 149 17.88 16.11 2.79
CA GLU A 149 18.80 14.98 2.88
C GLU A 149 18.35 14.02 4.00
N PRO A 150 18.33 12.71 3.75
CA PRO A 150 17.97 11.73 4.76
C PRO A 150 18.95 11.77 5.94
N GLN A 151 18.44 11.61 7.15
CA GLN A 151 19.24 11.42 8.35
C GLN A 151 19.03 9.99 8.87
N PRO A 152 20.00 9.09 8.71
CA PRO A 152 19.84 7.71 9.14
C PRO A 152 19.75 7.64 10.67
N LEU A 153 18.85 6.78 11.16
CA LEU A 153 18.79 6.43 12.57
C LEU A 153 20.06 5.67 13.00
N SER A 154 20.43 5.81 14.28
CA SER A 154 21.50 5.00 14.88
C SER A 154 21.15 3.51 14.80
N PRO A 155 22.13 2.58 14.69
CA PRO A 155 21.84 1.14 14.69
C PRO A 155 20.91 0.70 15.84
N ALA A 156 21.16 1.21 17.05
CA ALA A 156 20.34 0.94 18.23
C ALA A 156 18.90 1.47 18.10
N ASP A 157 18.70 2.70 17.61
CA ASP A 157 17.36 3.26 17.42
C ASP A 157 16.59 2.53 16.33
N ARG A 158 17.26 2.06 15.27
CA ARG A 158 16.64 1.26 14.22
C ARG A 158 16.08 -0.03 14.77
N LEU A 159 16.91 -0.77 15.52
CA LEU A 159 16.50 -2.01 16.15
C LEU A 159 15.33 -1.78 17.10
N ARG A 160 15.42 -0.76 17.96
CA ARG A 160 14.37 -0.42 18.92
C ARG A 160 13.03 -0.11 18.22
N VAL A 161 13.02 0.80 17.25
CA VAL A 161 11.80 1.21 16.54
C VAL A 161 11.20 0.05 15.74
N ALA A 162 12.02 -0.72 15.03
CA ALA A 162 11.55 -1.89 14.30
C ALA A 162 10.93 -2.94 15.23
N THR A 163 11.53 -3.19 16.39
CA THR A 163 11.02 -4.11 17.41
C THR A 163 9.67 -3.64 17.95
N GLU A 164 9.55 -2.36 18.33
CA GLU A 164 8.29 -1.76 18.80
C GLU A 164 7.16 -1.88 17.76
N HIS A 165 7.46 -1.64 16.48
CA HIS A 165 6.49 -1.81 15.39
C HIS A 165 6.07 -3.27 15.24
N PHE A 166 7.04 -4.19 15.23
CA PHE A 166 6.80 -5.62 15.07
C PHE A 166 5.89 -6.14 16.18
N GLU A 167 6.30 -5.99 17.44
CA GLU A 167 5.60 -6.52 18.61
C GLU A 167 4.14 -6.03 18.68
N ARG A 168 3.94 -4.72 18.46
CA ARG A 168 2.60 -4.14 18.50
C ARG A 168 1.72 -4.65 17.37
N ARG A 169 2.20 -4.59 16.12
CA ARG A 169 1.37 -4.91 14.96
C ARG A 169 1.10 -6.41 14.83
N ILE A 170 2.05 -7.27 15.16
CA ILE A 170 1.84 -8.71 15.10
C ILE A 170 0.83 -9.18 16.15
N ALA A 171 0.85 -8.57 17.34
CA ALA A 171 -0.14 -8.83 18.38
C ALA A 171 -1.55 -8.41 17.95
N GLU A 172 -1.69 -7.20 17.39
CA GLU A 172 -2.97 -6.71 16.84
C GLU A 172 -3.50 -7.64 15.73
N ALA A 173 -2.65 -8.00 14.76
CA ALA A 173 -3.03 -8.89 13.66
C ALA A 173 -3.48 -10.27 14.16
N THR A 174 -2.75 -10.85 15.12
CA THR A 174 -3.09 -12.15 15.73
C THR A 174 -4.42 -12.08 16.48
N ALA A 175 -4.67 -11.00 17.23
CA ALA A 175 -5.93 -10.82 17.95
C ALA A 175 -7.14 -10.71 16.99
N PHE A 176 -6.98 -10.01 15.87
CA PHE A 176 -8.01 -9.94 14.83
C PHE A 176 -8.29 -11.30 14.18
N LEU A 177 -7.27 -12.11 13.90
CA LEU A 177 -7.48 -13.48 13.40
C LEU A 177 -8.26 -14.34 14.42
N GLY A 178 -7.88 -14.29 15.71
CA GLY A 178 -8.61 -15.01 16.76
C GLY A 178 -10.06 -14.55 16.89
N THR A 179 -10.31 -13.25 16.73
CA THR A 179 -11.66 -12.68 16.71
C THR A 179 -12.46 -13.17 15.52
N ALA A 180 -11.85 -13.21 14.33
CA ALA A 180 -12.49 -13.75 13.13
C ALA A 180 -12.86 -15.23 13.27
N GLN A 181 -11.96 -16.04 13.83
CA GLN A 181 -12.21 -17.47 14.06
C GLN A 181 -13.37 -17.69 15.05
N PHE A 182 -13.42 -16.90 16.11
CA PHE A 182 -14.54 -16.93 17.05
C PHE A 182 -15.86 -16.56 16.35
N GLN A 183 -15.88 -15.50 15.56
CA GLN A 183 -17.07 -15.06 14.82
C GLN A 183 -17.52 -16.12 13.82
N LEU A 184 -16.58 -16.74 13.10
CA LEU A 184 -16.87 -17.82 12.17
C LEU A 184 -17.51 -19.02 12.85
N ALA A 185 -17.03 -19.42 14.04
CA ALA A 185 -17.62 -20.50 14.82
C ALA A 185 -19.03 -20.21 15.36
N LYS A 186 -19.47 -18.94 15.30
CA LYS A 186 -20.84 -18.51 15.64
C LYS A 186 -21.73 -18.32 14.43
N SER A 187 -21.17 -18.35 13.23
CA SER A 187 -21.93 -18.26 11.99
C SER A 187 -22.72 -19.55 11.80
N GLU A 188 -24.02 -19.41 11.54
CA GLU A 188 -24.92 -20.55 11.28
C GLU A 188 -25.00 -20.86 9.78
N THR A 189 -24.80 -19.85 8.95
CA THR A 189 -24.80 -19.91 7.48
C THR A 189 -23.90 -18.82 6.90
N GLY A 190 -23.22 -19.07 5.78
CA GLY A 190 -22.51 -18.03 5.03
C GLY A 190 -23.41 -16.82 4.69
N GLY A 191 -22.90 -15.60 4.93
CA GLY A 191 -23.63 -14.35 4.71
C GLY A 191 -24.47 -13.84 5.88
N ASP A 192 -24.49 -14.54 7.02
CA ASP A 192 -25.12 -14.05 8.25
C ASP A 192 -24.29 -12.94 8.94
N ALA A 193 -24.84 -12.35 10.00
CA ALA A 193 -24.18 -11.26 10.72
C ALA A 193 -22.80 -11.67 11.26
N TRP A 194 -22.67 -12.90 11.77
CA TRP A 194 -21.41 -13.43 12.29
C TRP A 194 -20.37 -13.66 11.19
N GLY A 195 -20.77 -14.19 10.03
CA GLY A 195 -19.90 -14.36 8.87
C GLY A 195 -19.44 -13.03 8.28
N ASN A 196 -20.31 -12.03 8.20
CA ASN A 196 -19.94 -10.68 7.75
C ASN A 196 -18.98 -9.99 8.72
N LEU A 197 -19.17 -10.16 10.02
CA LEU A 197 -18.24 -9.68 11.04
C LEU A 197 -16.91 -10.43 10.98
N ALA A 198 -16.91 -11.74 10.72
CA ALA A 198 -15.70 -12.53 10.51
C ALA A 198 -14.91 -12.01 9.31
N ALA A 199 -15.57 -11.71 8.18
CA ALA A 199 -14.92 -11.09 7.02
C ALA A 199 -14.27 -9.75 7.38
N PHE A 200 -14.98 -8.90 8.13
CA PHE A 200 -14.43 -7.63 8.59
C PHE A 200 -13.18 -7.80 9.47
N SER A 201 -13.20 -8.74 10.42
CA SER A 201 -12.06 -9.03 11.29
C SER A 201 -10.88 -9.64 10.52
N LEU A 202 -11.13 -10.50 9.52
CA LEU A 202 -10.09 -11.01 8.62
C LEU A 202 -9.43 -9.88 7.82
N HIS A 203 -10.22 -8.93 7.30
CA HIS A 203 -9.67 -7.76 6.64
C HIS A 203 -8.74 -6.98 7.56
N GLN A 204 -9.17 -6.69 8.79
CA GLN A 204 -8.36 -5.99 9.79
C GLN A 204 -7.09 -6.76 10.13
N SER A 205 -7.16 -8.09 10.24
CA SER A 205 -5.97 -8.93 10.44
C SER A 205 -4.95 -8.77 9.29
N LEU A 206 -5.40 -8.75 8.04
CA LEU A 206 -4.53 -8.55 6.87
C LEU A 206 -3.92 -7.15 6.86
N GLU A 207 -4.72 -6.13 7.14
CA GLU A 207 -4.28 -4.73 7.22
C GLU A 207 -3.14 -4.58 8.24
N GLN A 208 -3.31 -5.14 9.45
CA GLN A 208 -2.27 -5.11 10.48
C GLN A 208 -1.05 -5.95 10.10
N ALA A 209 -1.23 -7.11 9.48
CA ALA A 209 -0.14 -7.99 9.05
C ALA A 209 0.77 -7.31 8.01
N TYR A 210 0.21 -6.73 6.95
CA TYR A 210 1.01 -6.01 5.95
C TYR A 210 1.62 -4.73 6.53
N SER A 211 0.88 -4.00 7.37
CA SER A 211 1.42 -2.84 8.08
C SER A 211 2.59 -3.21 8.99
N CYS A 212 2.56 -4.39 9.63
CA CYS A 212 3.66 -4.91 10.44
C CYS A 212 4.94 -5.03 9.62
N VAL A 213 4.88 -5.65 8.44
CA VAL A 213 6.03 -5.77 7.53
C VAL A 213 6.55 -4.39 7.12
N LEU A 214 5.66 -3.53 6.62
CA LEU A 214 6.06 -2.22 6.10
C LEU A 214 6.73 -1.36 7.19
N LEU A 215 6.13 -1.30 8.38
CA LEU A 215 6.67 -0.53 9.49
C LEU A 215 7.98 -1.13 10.02
N THR A 216 8.06 -2.45 10.16
CA THR A 216 9.26 -3.11 10.70
C THR A 216 10.45 -2.97 9.75
N LEU A 217 10.25 -3.20 8.45
CA LEU A 217 11.34 -3.21 7.47
C LEU A 217 11.70 -1.82 6.96
N THR A 218 10.75 -0.88 6.93
CA THR A 218 10.94 0.42 6.26
C THR A 218 10.72 1.64 7.14
N ASN A 219 10.28 1.43 8.40
CA ASN A 219 9.86 2.48 9.33
C ASN A 219 8.75 3.39 8.76
N TYR A 220 7.93 2.86 7.85
CA TYR A 220 6.80 3.57 7.26
C TYR A 220 5.68 2.59 6.89
N GLY A 221 4.44 3.00 7.10
CA GLY A 221 3.25 2.29 6.64
C GLY A 221 2.23 3.31 6.14
N PRO A 222 1.78 3.24 4.87
CA PRO A 222 0.77 4.16 4.37
C PRO A 222 -0.52 4.09 5.20
N PRO A 223 -1.17 5.24 5.48
CA PRO A 223 -2.46 5.27 6.17
C PRO A 223 -3.59 4.87 5.20
N SER A 224 -3.59 3.63 4.73
CA SER A 224 -4.55 3.10 3.76
C SER A 224 -5.21 1.84 4.29
N HIS A 225 -6.52 1.74 4.11
CA HIS A 225 -7.29 0.53 4.40
C HIS A 225 -7.40 -0.40 3.19
N ASN A 226 -6.79 -0.04 2.06
CA ASN A 226 -6.80 -0.89 0.86
C ASN A 226 -5.77 -2.00 1.02
N ILE A 227 -6.23 -3.20 1.42
CA ILE A 227 -5.34 -4.35 1.65
C ILE A 227 -4.64 -4.83 0.37
N LYS A 228 -5.16 -4.56 -0.83
CA LYS A 228 -4.43 -4.82 -2.08
C LYS A 228 -3.19 -3.94 -2.20
N PHE A 229 -3.34 -2.67 -1.87
CA PHE A 229 -2.24 -1.71 -1.91
C PHE A 229 -1.16 -2.05 -0.88
N LEU A 230 -1.55 -2.29 0.38
CA LEU A 230 -0.61 -2.69 1.43
C LEU A 230 0.09 -4.02 1.09
N ARG A 231 -0.65 -4.98 0.54
CA ARG A 231 -0.12 -6.25 0.05
C ARG A 231 0.94 -6.04 -1.03
N SER A 232 0.67 -5.21 -2.03
CA SER A 232 1.59 -4.93 -3.13
C SER A 232 2.93 -4.40 -2.62
N LEU A 233 2.88 -3.38 -1.74
CA LEU A 233 4.08 -2.81 -1.12
C LEU A 233 4.84 -3.82 -0.25
N ALA A 234 4.13 -4.65 0.51
CA ALA A 234 4.76 -5.63 1.40
C ALA A 234 5.44 -6.76 0.61
N GLU A 235 4.77 -7.29 -0.44
CA GLU A 235 5.34 -8.30 -1.34
C GLU A 235 6.56 -7.78 -2.11
N GLU A 236 6.67 -6.46 -2.32
CA GLU A 236 7.88 -5.84 -2.88
C GLU A 236 9.05 -5.87 -1.88
N GLN A 237 8.79 -5.74 -0.57
CA GLN A 237 9.83 -5.85 0.45
C GLN A 237 10.33 -7.30 0.61
N ASP A 238 9.42 -8.28 0.59
CA ASP A 238 9.77 -9.70 0.63
C ASP A 238 8.79 -10.56 -0.18
N ARG A 239 9.31 -11.16 -1.27
CA ARG A 239 8.51 -11.95 -2.22
C ARG A 239 7.90 -13.21 -1.61
N ARG A 240 8.41 -13.71 -0.48
CA ARG A 240 7.83 -14.88 0.21
C ARG A 240 6.40 -14.61 0.68
N LEU A 241 6.05 -13.35 0.94
CA LEU A 241 4.69 -12.96 1.33
C LEU A 241 3.65 -13.26 0.24
N ALA A 242 4.06 -13.32 -1.03
CA ALA A 242 3.15 -13.66 -2.13
C ALA A 242 2.62 -15.11 -2.03
N GLU A 243 3.33 -15.98 -1.32
CA GLU A 243 2.89 -17.36 -1.06
C GLU A 243 1.62 -17.40 -0.20
N ALA A 244 1.34 -16.35 0.59
CA ALA A 244 0.19 -16.27 1.49
C ALA A 244 -1.15 -16.18 0.75
N PHE A 245 -1.19 -15.61 -0.45
CA PHE A 245 -2.42 -15.50 -1.25
C PHE A 245 -2.11 -15.79 -2.72
N PRO A 246 -2.10 -17.06 -3.14
CA PRO A 246 -1.85 -17.41 -4.53
C PRO A 246 -2.86 -16.73 -5.47
N ARG A 247 -2.43 -16.45 -6.71
CA ARG A 247 -3.25 -15.76 -7.73
C ARG A 247 -3.72 -16.73 -8.83
N ASP A 248 -3.48 -18.02 -8.61
CA ASP A 248 -3.53 -19.08 -9.61
C ASP A 248 -4.98 -19.39 -10.01
N GLN A 249 -5.90 -19.37 -9.04
CA GLN A 249 -7.30 -19.69 -9.27
C GLN A 249 -8.17 -18.44 -9.29
N HIS A 250 -9.08 -18.35 -10.27
CA HIS A 250 -10.02 -17.22 -10.38
C HIS A 250 -10.87 -17.05 -9.10
N ARG A 251 -11.29 -18.17 -8.47
CA ARG A 251 -12.08 -18.15 -7.23
C ARG A 251 -11.35 -17.51 -6.06
N GLU A 252 -10.07 -17.78 -5.89
CA GLU A 252 -9.23 -17.27 -4.79
C GLU A 252 -9.05 -15.75 -4.91
N ARG A 253 -8.83 -15.27 -6.15
CA ARG A 253 -8.81 -13.83 -6.46
C ARG A 253 -10.15 -13.17 -6.17
N ALA A 254 -11.27 -13.82 -6.53
CA ALA A 254 -12.60 -13.30 -6.23
C ALA A 254 -12.85 -13.21 -4.72
N TRP A 255 -12.50 -14.24 -3.94
CA TRP A 255 -12.63 -14.22 -2.48
C TRP A 255 -11.78 -13.12 -1.82
N PHE A 256 -10.53 -12.94 -2.25
CA PHE A 256 -9.71 -11.83 -1.76
C PHE A 256 -10.31 -10.46 -2.11
N ASN A 257 -10.88 -10.30 -3.30
CA ASN A 257 -11.56 -9.07 -3.69
C ASN A 257 -12.79 -8.80 -2.81
N THR A 258 -13.61 -9.82 -2.54
CA THR A 258 -14.75 -9.71 -1.62
C THR A 258 -14.30 -9.36 -0.20
N LEU A 259 -13.16 -9.89 0.25
CA LEU A 259 -12.57 -9.51 1.54
C LEU A 259 -12.12 -8.05 1.55
N ASN A 260 -11.45 -7.58 0.50
CA ASN A 260 -11.02 -6.19 0.37
C ASN A 260 -12.20 -5.21 0.43
N GLU A 261 -13.37 -5.60 -0.06
CA GLU A 261 -14.59 -4.80 0.06
C GLU A 261 -15.24 -4.85 1.46
N ALA A 262 -14.90 -5.83 2.29
CA ALA A 262 -15.54 -6.07 3.59
C ALA A 262 -15.42 -4.87 4.53
N TYR A 263 -14.31 -4.13 4.50
CA TYR A 263 -14.07 -2.96 5.35
C TYR A 263 -15.20 -1.92 5.25
N VAL A 264 -15.67 -1.69 4.02
CA VAL A 264 -16.73 -0.73 3.70
C VAL A 264 -18.09 -1.41 3.64
N LYS A 265 -18.20 -2.60 3.02
CA LYS A 265 -19.50 -3.19 2.68
C LYS A 265 -20.08 -4.10 3.77
N ALA A 266 -19.26 -4.85 4.51
CA ALA A 266 -19.76 -5.92 5.39
C ALA A 266 -20.67 -5.41 6.53
N ARG A 267 -20.52 -4.14 6.93
CA ARG A 267 -21.32 -3.52 8.00
C ARG A 267 -22.53 -2.73 7.51
N TYR A 268 -22.53 -2.29 6.25
CA TYR A 268 -23.48 -1.29 5.75
C TYR A 268 -24.27 -1.73 4.51
N SER A 269 -23.74 -2.67 3.71
CA SER A 269 -24.37 -3.10 2.46
C SER A 269 -25.30 -4.28 2.70
N LYS A 270 -26.54 -4.17 2.20
CA LYS A 270 -27.48 -5.30 2.14
C LYS A 270 -27.13 -6.33 1.05
N HIS A 271 -26.18 -6.00 0.18
CA HIS A 271 -25.74 -6.84 -0.96
C HIS A 271 -24.34 -7.42 -0.77
N TYR A 272 -23.78 -7.33 0.44
CA TYR A 272 -22.52 -8.00 0.74
C TYR A 272 -22.79 -9.47 1.04
N GLU A 273 -22.27 -10.35 0.19
CA GLU A 273 -22.41 -11.79 0.35
C GLU A 273 -21.03 -12.44 0.31
N ILE A 274 -20.74 -13.27 1.30
CA ILE A 274 -19.53 -14.08 1.37
C ILE A 274 -19.90 -15.48 1.87
N SER A 275 -19.47 -16.51 1.15
CA SER A 275 -19.78 -17.89 1.52
C SER A 275 -18.94 -18.36 2.70
N GLU A 276 -19.44 -19.35 3.43
CA GLU A 276 -18.69 -20.01 4.49
C GLU A 276 -17.38 -20.62 3.98
N GLU A 277 -17.40 -21.26 2.81
CA GLU A 277 -16.20 -21.78 2.12
C GLU A 277 -15.15 -20.68 1.92
N ALA A 278 -15.57 -19.51 1.46
CA ALA A 278 -14.67 -18.37 1.26
C ALA A 278 -14.08 -17.90 2.60
N LEU A 279 -14.88 -17.79 3.66
CA LEU A 279 -14.42 -17.38 4.98
C LEU A 279 -13.40 -18.35 5.57
N LEU A 280 -13.66 -19.66 5.49
CA LEU A 280 -12.75 -20.69 5.97
C LEU A 280 -11.41 -20.62 5.24
N TRP A 281 -11.45 -20.53 3.90
CA TRP A 281 -10.24 -20.39 3.10
C TRP A 281 -9.48 -19.10 3.45
N LEU A 282 -10.16 -17.96 3.55
CA LEU A 282 -9.54 -16.68 3.92
C LEU A 282 -8.91 -16.72 5.31
N ALA A 283 -9.53 -17.40 6.28
CA ALA A 283 -8.97 -17.57 7.63
C ALA A 283 -7.69 -18.40 7.61
N GLU A 284 -7.66 -19.51 6.84
CA GLU A 284 -6.46 -20.33 6.65
C GLU A 284 -5.34 -19.53 5.99
N ARG A 285 -5.64 -18.80 4.90
CA ARG A 285 -4.66 -17.95 4.22
C ARG A 285 -4.14 -16.82 5.10
N THR A 286 -4.98 -16.28 5.98
CA THR A 286 -4.59 -15.27 6.96
C THR A 286 -3.61 -15.84 7.97
N ALA A 287 -3.83 -17.05 8.47
CA ALA A 287 -2.88 -17.72 9.37
C ALA A 287 -1.51 -17.91 8.71
N ILE A 288 -1.50 -18.38 7.45
CA ILE A 288 -0.26 -18.52 6.66
C ILE A 288 0.44 -17.18 6.49
N LEU A 289 -0.30 -16.10 6.20
CA LEU A 289 0.27 -14.76 6.12
C LEU A 289 0.94 -14.36 7.43
N LEU A 290 0.30 -14.56 8.58
CA LEU A 290 0.86 -14.18 9.88
C LEU A 290 2.18 -14.91 10.18
N ASP A 291 2.28 -16.19 9.81
CA ASP A 291 3.51 -16.95 10.01
C ASP A 291 4.64 -16.49 9.09
N LEU A 292 4.32 -16.15 7.83
CA LEU A 292 5.27 -15.51 6.92
C LEU A 292 5.72 -14.14 7.44
N VAL A 293 4.80 -13.30 7.92
CA VAL A 293 5.12 -11.99 8.52
C VAL A 293 6.04 -12.15 9.72
N LYS A 294 5.76 -13.09 10.63
CA LYS A 294 6.67 -13.38 11.77
C LYS A 294 8.06 -13.76 11.28
N SER A 295 8.16 -14.64 10.28
CA SER A 295 9.45 -15.07 9.74
C SER A 295 10.23 -13.93 9.10
N VAL A 296 9.57 -13.13 8.24
CA VAL A 296 10.18 -11.99 7.54
C VAL A 296 10.66 -10.93 8.54
N CYS A 297 9.79 -10.54 9.49
CA CYS A 297 10.14 -9.52 10.48
C CYS A 297 11.22 -10.00 11.45
N SER A 298 11.16 -11.24 11.93
CA SER A 298 12.20 -11.77 12.84
C SER A 298 13.56 -11.82 12.17
N ALA A 299 13.63 -12.29 10.92
CA ALA A 299 14.88 -12.30 10.15
C ALA A 299 15.46 -10.89 9.93
N HIS A 300 14.60 -9.88 9.80
CA HIS A 300 15.01 -8.48 9.71
C HIS A 300 15.56 -7.97 11.06
N LEU A 301 14.87 -8.26 12.16
CA LEU A 301 15.32 -7.87 13.51
C LEU A 301 16.66 -8.50 13.87
N GLU A 302 16.84 -9.81 13.62
CA GLU A 302 18.12 -10.50 13.81
C GLU A 302 19.25 -9.88 13.00
N LYS A 303 18.95 -9.36 11.79
CA LYS A 303 19.93 -8.64 11.00
C LYS A 303 20.30 -7.31 11.65
N LEU A 304 19.33 -6.55 12.14
CA LEU A 304 19.57 -5.28 12.83
C LEU A 304 20.34 -5.47 14.14
N GLU A 305 20.10 -6.57 14.86
CA GLU A 305 20.86 -6.94 16.05
C GLU A 305 22.34 -7.15 15.72
N ARG A 306 22.64 -7.95 14.70
CA ARG A 306 24.03 -8.16 14.23
C ARG A 306 24.70 -6.88 13.75
N ASP A 307 23.95 -5.96 13.14
CA ASP A 307 24.47 -4.67 12.66
C ASP A 307 24.67 -3.65 13.81
N ASN A 308 24.16 -3.94 15.01
CA ASN A 308 24.29 -3.10 16.21
C ASN A 308 25.44 -3.53 17.13
N GLU A 309 25.93 -4.77 16.98
CA GLU A 309 27.14 -5.29 17.65
C GLU A 309 28.44 -4.75 17.02
#